data_AF-A0A938E3S8-F1
#
_entry.id   AF-A0A938E3S8-F1
#
_cell.length_a   1.000
_cell.length_b   1.000
_cell.length_c   1.000
_cell.angle_alpha   90.00
_cell.angle_beta   90.00
_cell.angle_gamma   90.00
#
_symmetry.space_group_name_H-M   'P 1'
#
loop_
_entity.id
_entity.type
_entity.pdbx_description
1 polymer ?
#
loop_
_entity_poly.entity_id
_entity_poly.type
_entity_poly.pdbx_seq_one_letter_code
_entity_poly.pdbx_strand_id
1 'polypeptide(L)'
;MPRDQTPDSDLPIKLGPASNGEFVPRALGPVEQEAVRRTREEAERHARRLGVDRRAFLRTVGGAALMLGILAACNDEERRSRGERAGGTFDTPEDPADADAAAEALTGDELVFDVQTHYLNFDLAAAGGFAGLAASFPQAACGERDSRACFSVEHYLDLLFAQSDTAMTVLSAIPIPEPANPLAIEDMELALAMAEQLCGDGRVLLHGGVQPTMGAVGAQLDGMATLVRDHPIAGWKVYTHAPGPGWWLDDHDASAPQVGTDFLRRVAETGPRMVCVHKGLSGGSENASPVDIGPAAKAHPDIDFVVYHSGYESGTPEGPYAPTAPRGVDRLLASLEQAGIGPGENVYAELGSTWWLLMRDTTQAAHVLGKLLAHLGPDRIVWGTDSLWYGSPQDQIQAFRAFEILPELQEVHGYPALTPEVKRKILGENALALYGVDAPGGPCTFTADELAEARRMQPASWHTYGPSTSRELAALLGSHGALA
;
A
#
# COMPACT_ATOMS: atom_id res chain seq x y z
N MET A 1 20.20 -14.88 -28.07
CA MET A 1 18.91 -14.18 -28.16
C MET A 1 18.83 -13.24 -26.98
N PRO A 2 18.60 -11.93 -27.17
CA PRO A 2 18.50 -11.01 -26.04
C PRO A 2 17.27 -11.40 -25.21
N ARG A 3 17.46 -11.58 -23.89
CA ARG A 3 16.40 -11.85 -22.91
C ARG A 3 15.67 -10.55 -22.56
N ASP A 4 15.18 -9.85 -23.57
CA ASP A 4 14.55 -8.55 -23.43
C ASP A 4 13.09 -8.66 -23.86
N GLN A 5 12.25 -9.04 -22.88
CA GLN A 5 10.78 -8.99 -22.85
C GLN A 5 10.29 -9.86 -21.69
N THR A 6 10.18 -9.29 -20.50
CA THR A 6 9.18 -9.78 -19.55
C THR A 6 7.80 -9.56 -20.18
N PRO A 7 6.86 -10.53 -20.13
CA PRO A 7 5.58 -10.41 -20.81
C PRO A 7 4.78 -9.13 -20.46
N ASP A 8 4.97 -8.57 -19.27
CA ASP A 8 4.11 -7.51 -18.72
C ASP A 8 4.66 -6.08 -18.86
N SER A 9 5.82 -5.86 -19.50
CA SER A 9 6.46 -4.52 -19.56
C SER A 9 5.68 -3.43 -20.31
N ASP A 10 4.58 -3.80 -20.98
CA ASP A 10 3.79 -2.91 -21.83
C ASP A 10 2.34 -2.72 -21.32
N LEU A 11 1.97 -3.31 -20.16
CA LEU A 11 0.59 -3.27 -19.65
C LEU A 11 0.38 -2.10 -18.66
N PRO A 12 -0.72 -1.34 -18.77
CA PRO A 12 -0.96 -0.19 -17.90
C PRO A 12 -1.39 -0.53 -16.48
N ILE A 13 -1.98 -1.71 -16.26
CA ILE A 13 -2.36 -2.18 -14.92
C ILE A 13 -1.50 -3.38 -14.55
N LYS A 14 -0.76 -3.31 -13.45
CA LYS A 14 0.16 -4.38 -13.07
C LYS A 14 -0.62 -5.45 -12.31
N LEU A 15 -0.65 -6.66 -12.86
CA LEU A 15 -1.32 -7.82 -12.23
C LEU A 15 -0.32 -8.78 -11.55
N GLY A 16 0.95 -8.39 -11.41
CA GLY A 16 2.00 -9.22 -10.82
C GLY A 16 2.52 -10.33 -11.75
N PRO A 17 3.25 -11.33 -11.23
CA PRO A 17 3.52 -11.60 -9.81
C PRO A 17 4.51 -10.59 -9.19
N ALA A 18 4.18 -10.05 -8.02
CA ALA A 18 5.08 -9.23 -7.20
C ALA A 18 4.66 -9.29 -5.73
N SER A 19 5.64 -9.21 -4.83
CA SER A 19 5.49 -9.20 -3.37
C SER A 19 6.25 -8.02 -2.76
N ASN A 20 5.79 -7.52 -1.62
CA ASN A 20 6.50 -6.57 -0.78
C ASN A 20 7.53 -7.24 0.16
N GLY A 21 7.55 -8.58 0.21
CA GLY A 21 8.36 -9.36 1.14
C GLY A 21 7.56 -10.10 2.22
N GLU A 22 6.26 -9.82 2.37
CA GLU A 22 5.45 -10.35 3.48
C GLU A 22 4.55 -11.53 3.06
N PHE A 23 4.32 -11.67 1.75
CA PHE A 23 3.51 -12.75 1.19
C PHE A 23 4.19 -13.42 0.00
N VAL A 24 3.81 -14.67 -0.26
CA VAL A 24 4.29 -15.39 -1.45
C VAL A 24 3.65 -14.79 -2.70
N PRO A 25 4.42 -14.25 -3.67
CA PRO A 25 3.86 -13.68 -4.88
C PRO A 25 3.10 -14.77 -5.66
N ARG A 26 1.84 -14.49 -5.99
CA ARG A 26 0.99 -15.41 -6.74
C ARG A 26 1.18 -15.20 -8.24
N ALA A 27 1.42 -16.28 -8.98
CA ALA A 27 1.37 -16.26 -10.44
C ALA A 27 -0.01 -15.83 -10.96
N LEU A 28 -0.07 -15.27 -12.17
CA LEU A 28 -1.32 -14.91 -12.81
C LEU A 28 -2.24 -16.13 -12.92
N GLY A 29 -3.47 -16.01 -12.41
CA GLY A 29 -4.51 -17.02 -12.54
C GLY A 29 -5.19 -16.98 -13.91
N PRO A 30 -6.17 -17.86 -14.16
CA PRO A 30 -6.86 -17.93 -15.45
C PRO A 30 -7.56 -16.62 -15.84
N VAL A 31 -8.16 -15.92 -14.88
CA VAL A 31 -8.85 -14.63 -15.11
C VAL A 31 -7.85 -13.57 -15.54
N GLU A 32 -6.73 -13.43 -14.82
CA GLU A 32 -5.72 -12.42 -15.14
C GLU A 32 -5.03 -12.73 -16.47
N GLN A 33 -4.73 -14.00 -16.76
CA GLN A 33 -4.14 -14.40 -18.04
C GLN A 33 -5.08 -14.08 -19.22
N GLU A 34 -6.38 -14.34 -19.06
CA GLU A 34 -7.38 -14.03 -20.08
C GLU A 34 -7.57 -12.52 -20.26
N ALA A 35 -7.57 -11.76 -19.16
CA ALA A 35 -7.64 -10.30 -19.21
C ALA A 35 -6.43 -9.70 -19.94
N VAL A 36 -5.22 -10.20 -19.69
CA VAL A 36 -4.00 -9.79 -20.40
C VAL A 36 -4.11 -10.11 -21.90
N ARG A 37 -4.59 -11.31 -22.26
CA ARG A 37 -4.76 -11.72 -23.66
C ARG A 37 -5.74 -10.81 -24.39
N ARG A 38 -6.94 -10.61 -23.84
CA ARG A 38 -7.98 -9.75 -24.42
C ARG A 38 -7.52 -8.30 -24.51
N THR A 39 -6.84 -7.78 -23.48
CA THR A 39 -6.29 -6.42 -23.48
C THR A 39 -5.33 -6.20 -24.64
N ARG A 40 -4.41 -7.12 -24.90
CA ARG A 40 -3.48 -7.01 -26.03
C ARG A 40 -4.19 -7.03 -27.38
N GLU A 41 -5.23 -7.84 -27.53
CA GLU A 41 -6.01 -7.94 -28.77
C GLU A 41 -6.88 -6.70 -29.02
N GLU A 42 -7.59 -6.21 -28.01
CA GLU A 42 -8.38 -4.98 -28.11
C GLU A 42 -7.49 -3.74 -28.29
N ALA A 43 -6.37 -3.64 -27.56
CA ALA A 43 -5.43 -2.53 -27.71
C ALA A 43 -4.89 -2.41 -29.14
N GLU A 44 -4.64 -3.53 -29.82
CA GLU A 44 -4.24 -3.55 -31.22
C GLU A 44 -5.33 -2.97 -32.15
N ARG A 45 -6.60 -3.27 -31.88
CA ARG A 45 -7.75 -2.72 -32.64
C ARG A 45 -7.88 -1.21 -32.43
N HIS A 46 -7.84 -0.76 -31.17
CA HIS A 46 -7.91 0.67 -30.85
C HIS A 46 -6.73 1.44 -31.42
N ALA A 47 -5.51 0.92 -31.29
CA ALA A 47 -4.31 1.54 -31.84
C ALA A 47 -4.38 1.72 -33.36
N ARG A 48 -4.86 0.69 -34.10
CA ARG A 48 -5.08 0.80 -35.56
C ARG A 48 -6.12 1.83 -35.92
N ARG A 49 -7.22 1.92 -35.16
CA ARG A 49 -8.28 2.91 -35.39
C ARG A 49 -7.77 4.34 -35.19
N LEU A 50 -6.92 4.55 -34.19
CA LEU A 50 -6.31 5.84 -33.87
C LEU A 50 -5.08 6.17 -34.72
N GLY A 51 -4.53 5.21 -35.48
CA GLY A 51 -3.32 5.39 -36.27
C GLY A 51 -2.04 5.50 -35.43
N VAL A 52 -2.03 4.90 -34.24
CA VAL A 52 -0.89 4.91 -33.30
C VAL A 52 -0.33 3.51 -33.10
N ASP A 53 0.86 3.41 -32.51
CA ASP A 53 1.42 2.12 -32.07
C ASP A 53 0.65 1.56 -30.85
N ARG A 54 0.54 0.23 -30.74
CA ARG A 54 -0.16 -0.43 -29.63
C ARG A 54 0.41 -0.03 -28.26
N ARG A 55 1.74 0.08 -28.12
CA ARG A 55 2.37 0.49 -26.86
C ARG A 55 2.09 1.95 -26.56
N ALA A 56 2.04 2.80 -27.58
CA ALA A 56 1.67 4.20 -27.40
C ALA A 56 0.24 4.31 -26.85
N PHE A 57 -0.71 3.53 -27.39
CA PHE A 57 -2.08 3.46 -26.86
C PHE A 57 -2.13 2.92 -25.43
N LEU A 58 -1.45 1.80 -25.14
CA LEU A 58 -1.43 1.19 -23.81
C LEU A 58 -0.84 2.11 -22.72
N ARG A 59 0.00 3.09 -23.09
CA ARG A 59 0.55 4.11 -22.17
C ARG A 59 -0.40 5.29 -21.91
N THR A 60 -1.56 5.33 -22.56
CA THR A 60 -2.57 6.36 -22.30
C THR A 60 -3.50 5.94 -21.17
N VAL A 61 -4.23 6.92 -20.61
CA VAL A 61 -5.35 6.65 -19.69
C VAL A 61 -6.40 5.73 -20.32
N GLY A 62 -6.63 5.87 -21.63
CA GLY A 62 -7.50 4.96 -22.40
C GLY A 62 -7.02 3.51 -22.41
N GLY A 63 -5.71 3.29 -22.46
CA GLY A 63 -5.10 1.96 -22.31
C GLY A 63 -5.40 1.33 -20.94
N ALA A 64 -5.28 2.13 -19.86
CA ALA A 64 -5.61 1.70 -18.51
C ALA A 64 -7.12 1.38 -18.37
N ALA A 65 -7.98 2.26 -18.89
CA ALA A 65 -9.43 2.07 -18.90
C ALA A 65 -9.83 0.79 -19.63
N LEU A 66 -9.25 0.52 -20.81
CA LEU A 66 -9.46 -0.71 -21.55
C LEU A 66 -9.13 -1.95 -20.69
N MET A 67 -7.96 -1.95 -20.05
CA MET A 67 -7.49 -3.09 -19.27
C MET A 67 -8.36 -3.35 -18.04
N LEU A 68 -8.77 -2.30 -17.32
CA LEU A 68 -9.68 -2.41 -16.17
C LEU A 68 -11.06 -2.93 -16.58
N GLY A 69 -11.64 -2.40 -17.66
CA GLY A 69 -12.94 -2.86 -18.16
C GLY A 69 -12.90 -4.34 -18.58
N ILE A 70 -11.83 -4.77 -19.25
CA ILE A 70 -11.61 -6.18 -19.61
C ILE A 70 -11.44 -7.05 -18.36
N LEU A 71 -10.67 -6.60 -17.36
CA LEU A 71 -10.47 -7.32 -16.11
C LEU A 71 -11.79 -7.52 -15.36
N ALA A 72 -12.64 -6.47 -15.29
CA ALA A 72 -13.97 -6.57 -14.71
C ALA A 72 -14.85 -7.57 -15.47
N ALA A 73 -14.85 -7.52 -16.80
CA ALA A 73 -15.60 -8.47 -17.63
C ALA A 73 -15.14 -9.92 -17.44
N CYS A 74 -13.83 -10.17 -17.37
CA CYS A 74 -13.29 -11.50 -17.13
C CYS A 74 -13.63 -12.02 -15.72
N ASN A 75 -13.60 -11.16 -14.70
CA ASN A 75 -14.06 -11.52 -13.35
C ASN A 75 -15.55 -11.91 -13.35
N ASP A 76 -16.39 -11.10 -13.98
CA ASP A 76 -17.83 -11.31 -14.06
C ASP A 76 -18.21 -12.58 -14.85
N GLU A 77 -17.54 -12.86 -15.97
CA GLU A 77 -17.68 -14.13 -16.70
C GLU A 77 -17.29 -15.35 -15.84
N GLU A 78 -16.22 -15.24 -15.06
CA GLU A 78 -15.78 -16.30 -14.16
C GLU A 78 -16.82 -16.58 -13.07
N ARG A 79 -17.37 -15.54 -12.42
CA ARG A 79 -18.44 -15.68 -11.42
C ARG A 79 -19.68 -16.32 -12.04
N ARG A 80 -20.11 -15.86 -13.22
CA ARG A 80 -21.26 -16.45 -13.93
C ARG A 80 -21.04 -17.91 -14.30
N SER A 81 -19.81 -18.32 -14.60
CA SER A 81 -19.49 -19.74 -14.84
C SER A 81 -19.76 -20.65 -13.64
N ARG A 82 -19.81 -20.06 -12.43
CA ARG A 82 -20.15 -20.72 -11.16
C ARG A 82 -21.59 -20.47 -10.70
N GLY A 83 -22.39 -19.76 -11.49
CA GLY A 83 -23.76 -19.36 -11.12
C GLY A 83 -23.83 -18.18 -10.16
N GLU A 84 -22.73 -17.45 -10.00
CA GLU A 84 -22.61 -16.25 -9.17
C GLU A 84 -22.59 -14.99 -10.05
N ARG A 85 -22.67 -13.81 -9.42
CA ARG A 85 -22.43 -12.51 -10.07
C ARG A 85 -21.21 -11.84 -9.46
N ALA A 86 -20.54 -10.98 -10.21
CA ALA A 86 -19.49 -10.15 -9.64
C ALA A 86 -20.05 -9.23 -8.55
N GLY A 87 -19.28 -9.07 -7.48
CA GLY A 87 -19.61 -8.15 -6.39
C GLY A 87 -19.16 -6.70 -6.63
N GLY A 88 -18.22 -6.50 -7.55
CA GLY A 88 -17.70 -5.18 -7.91
C GLY A 88 -17.28 -5.10 -9.37
N THR A 89 -16.98 -3.90 -9.82
CA THR A 89 -16.56 -3.59 -11.20
C THR A 89 -15.59 -2.42 -11.22
N PHE A 90 -15.09 -2.07 -12.41
CA PHE A 90 -14.46 -0.79 -12.68
C PHE A 90 -15.39 0.01 -13.60
N ASP A 91 -15.71 1.24 -13.21
CA ASP A 91 -16.39 2.22 -14.06
C ASP A 91 -15.41 2.73 -15.12
N THR A 92 -15.62 2.30 -16.35
CA THR A 92 -14.75 2.61 -17.49
C THR A 92 -15.61 2.94 -18.70
N PRO A 93 -15.19 3.86 -19.57
CA PRO A 93 -15.97 4.27 -20.73
C PRO A 93 -16.23 3.12 -21.70
N GLU A 94 -17.36 3.19 -22.41
CA GLU A 94 -17.69 2.24 -23.48
C GLU A 94 -16.64 2.26 -24.62
N ASP A 95 -16.13 3.43 -24.98
CA ASP A 95 -15.00 3.58 -25.90
C ASP A 95 -13.74 4.04 -25.16
N PRO A 96 -12.82 3.13 -24.81
CA PRO A 96 -11.56 3.51 -24.13
C PRO A 96 -10.59 4.31 -25.01
N ALA A 97 -10.89 4.51 -26.30
CA ALA A 97 -10.12 5.41 -27.16
C ALA A 97 -10.68 6.84 -27.20
N ASP A 98 -11.80 7.11 -26.52
CA ASP A 98 -12.20 8.46 -26.16
C ASP A 98 -11.36 8.92 -24.95
N ALA A 99 -10.41 9.81 -25.21
CA ALA A 99 -9.46 10.27 -24.21
C ALA A 99 -10.13 11.08 -23.09
N ASP A 100 -11.18 11.83 -23.41
CA ASP A 100 -11.89 12.67 -22.43
C ASP A 100 -12.72 11.77 -21.49
N ALA A 101 -13.43 10.80 -22.05
CA ALA A 101 -14.21 9.84 -21.27
C ALA A 101 -13.31 8.93 -20.41
N ALA A 102 -12.15 8.52 -20.93
CA ALA A 102 -11.18 7.75 -20.15
C ALA A 102 -10.56 8.59 -19.02
N ALA A 103 -10.28 9.86 -19.27
CA ALA A 103 -9.80 10.78 -18.24
C ALA A 103 -10.85 10.96 -17.13
N GLU A 104 -12.11 11.24 -17.49
CA GLU A 104 -13.21 11.39 -16.53
C GLU A 104 -13.35 10.20 -15.56
N ALA A 105 -13.10 8.97 -16.04
CA ALA A 105 -13.22 7.76 -15.24
C ALA A 105 -11.98 7.46 -14.35
N LEU A 106 -10.77 7.78 -14.80
CA LEU A 106 -9.52 7.29 -14.19
C LEU A 106 -8.60 8.40 -13.62
N THR A 107 -8.85 9.66 -13.94
CA THR A 107 -8.13 10.79 -13.34
C THR A 107 -8.97 11.46 -12.26
N GLY A 108 -8.35 12.31 -11.46
CA GLY A 108 -9.01 12.98 -10.35
C GLY A 108 -8.24 14.22 -9.92
N ASP A 109 -8.95 15.15 -9.28
CA ASP A 109 -8.40 16.37 -8.68
C ASP A 109 -8.19 16.25 -7.16
N GLU A 110 -8.59 15.13 -6.57
CA GLU A 110 -8.38 14.87 -5.17
C GLU A 110 -6.91 14.70 -4.80
N LEU A 111 -6.60 15.10 -3.57
CA LEU A 111 -5.31 14.82 -2.96
C LEU A 111 -5.15 13.31 -2.76
N VAL A 112 -4.01 12.76 -3.19
CA VAL A 112 -3.58 11.42 -2.82
C VAL A 112 -2.47 11.52 -1.77
N PHE A 113 -2.76 11.05 -0.56
CA PHE A 113 -1.84 10.99 0.57
C PHE A 113 -1.58 9.53 0.93
N ASP A 114 -0.39 9.05 0.60
CA ASP A 114 0.05 7.68 0.87
C ASP A 114 0.66 7.54 2.27
N VAL A 115 -0.07 6.93 3.19
CA VAL A 115 0.32 6.87 4.60
C VAL A 115 1.29 5.73 4.94
N GLN A 116 1.61 4.88 3.97
CA GLN A 116 2.51 3.76 4.18
C GLN A 116 3.44 3.62 2.97
N THR A 117 4.63 4.18 3.11
CA THR A 117 5.71 4.02 2.12
C THR A 117 7.02 3.69 2.80
N HIS A 118 7.92 3.02 2.09
CA HIS A 118 9.30 2.86 2.48
C HIS A 118 10.17 2.58 1.24
N TYR A 119 11.46 2.94 1.34
CA TYR A 119 12.50 2.55 0.39
C TYR A 119 13.69 1.93 1.15
N LEU A 120 14.60 1.25 0.44
CA LEU A 120 15.78 0.65 1.07
C LEU A 120 17.05 1.33 0.55
N ASN A 121 17.64 2.24 1.32
CA ASN A 121 18.89 2.88 0.92
C ASN A 121 20.07 1.92 1.10
N PHE A 122 20.55 1.37 -0.02
CA PHE A 122 21.82 0.62 -0.03
C PHE A 122 22.94 1.58 -0.40
N ASP A 123 23.58 2.19 0.60
CA ASP A 123 24.63 3.20 0.43
C ASP A 123 25.63 2.80 -0.68
N LEU A 124 25.76 3.68 -1.68
CA LEU A 124 26.67 3.51 -2.81
C LEU A 124 28.15 3.54 -2.37
N ALA A 125 28.45 4.20 -1.25
CA ALA A 125 29.79 4.40 -0.71
C ALA A 125 30.22 3.32 0.31
N ALA A 126 29.27 2.66 0.98
CA ALA A 126 29.57 1.59 1.92
C ALA A 126 29.95 0.27 1.21
N ALA A 127 31.16 -0.23 1.46
CA ALA A 127 31.58 -1.56 1.01
C ALA A 127 31.10 -2.63 2.02
N GLY A 128 30.13 -3.44 1.62
CA GLY A 128 29.60 -4.57 2.40
C GLY A 128 28.31 -4.25 3.16
N GLY A 129 27.54 -5.30 3.48
CA GLY A 129 26.17 -5.20 4.04
C GLY A 129 25.12 -5.10 2.93
N PHE A 130 24.11 -5.98 2.94
CA PHE A 130 22.94 -6.07 2.05
C PHE A 130 23.07 -5.79 0.53
N ALA A 131 24.24 -5.51 -0.05
CA ALA A 131 24.43 -5.33 -1.49
C ALA A 131 24.09 -6.62 -2.27
N GLY A 132 24.32 -7.79 -1.66
CA GLY A 132 23.85 -9.08 -2.18
C GLY A 132 22.32 -9.25 -2.10
N LEU A 133 21.66 -8.58 -1.16
CA LEU A 133 20.19 -8.53 -1.06
C LEU A 133 19.62 -7.58 -2.11
N ALA A 134 20.17 -6.38 -2.28
CA ALA A 134 19.78 -5.45 -3.34
C ALA A 134 19.77 -6.15 -4.70
N ALA A 135 20.82 -6.93 -5.00
CA ALA A 135 20.94 -7.73 -6.21
C ALA A 135 19.93 -8.90 -6.34
N SER A 136 19.24 -9.29 -5.25
CA SER A 136 18.22 -10.34 -5.24
C SER A 136 16.81 -9.82 -5.54
N PHE A 137 16.59 -8.51 -5.48
CA PHE A 137 15.33 -7.90 -5.85
C PHE A 137 15.29 -7.64 -7.37
N PRO A 138 14.13 -7.88 -8.02
CA PRO A 138 13.90 -7.42 -9.39
C PRO A 138 14.19 -5.93 -9.60
N GLN A 139 14.03 -5.12 -8.54
CA GLN A 139 14.40 -3.70 -8.50
C GLN A 139 15.82 -3.39 -8.96
N ALA A 140 16.80 -4.25 -8.71
CA ALA A 140 18.16 -4.07 -9.17
C ALA A 140 18.29 -3.93 -10.70
N ALA A 141 17.25 -4.30 -11.45
CA ALA A 141 17.15 -4.16 -12.89
C ALA A 141 16.20 -3.02 -13.32
N CYS A 142 16.09 -1.93 -12.55
CA CYS A 142 15.23 -0.78 -12.87
C CYS A 142 15.66 0.03 -14.13
N GLY A 143 16.81 -0.27 -14.72
CA GLY A 143 17.37 0.42 -15.89
C GLY A 143 18.61 1.26 -15.60
N GLU A 144 18.98 1.43 -14.33
CA GLU A 144 20.20 2.13 -13.93
C GLU A 144 21.48 1.34 -14.23
N ARG A 145 22.58 2.06 -14.43
CA ARG A 145 23.91 1.44 -14.65
C ARG A 145 24.43 0.77 -13.39
N ASP A 146 24.11 1.34 -12.22
CA ASP A 146 24.39 0.78 -10.91
C ASP A 146 23.07 0.33 -10.28
N SER A 147 22.92 -0.96 -10.02
CA SER A 147 21.69 -1.54 -9.48
C SER A 147 21.29 -0.96 -8.13
N ARG A 148 22.22 -0.38 -7.38
CA ARG A 148 21.94 0.27 -6.09
C ARG A 148 21.23 1.60 -6.26
N ALA A 149 21.46 2.31 -7.38
CA ALA A 149 20.73 3.54 -7.71
C ALA A 149 19.23 3.27 -7.90
N CYS A 150 18.84 2.03 -8.23
CA CYS A 150 17.45 1.64 -8.27
C CYS A 150 16.73 1.74 -6.93
N PHE A 151 17.46 1.79 -5.80
CA PHE A 151 16.87 1.91 -4.48
C PHE A 151 17.16 3.27 -3.83
N SER A 152 17.64 4.23 -4.61
CA SER A 152 17.97 5.55 -4.07
C SER A 152 16.71 6.34 -3.75
N VAL A 153 16.89 7.36 -2.92
CA VAL A 153 15.85 8.34 -2.59
C VAL A 153 15.32 9.06 -3.85
N GLU A 154 16.17 9.32 -4.84
CA GLU A 154 15.73 9.90 -6.12
C GLU A 154 14.75 8.99 -6.83
N HIS A 155 15.02 7.69 -6.88
CA HIS A 155 14.12 6.73 -7.52
C HIS A 155 12.78 6.64 -6.76
N TYR A 156 12.83 6.66 -5.43
CA TYR A 156 11.63 6.73 -4.59
C TYR A 156 10.78 7.97 -4.90
N LEU A 157 11.39 9.17 -4.92
CA LEU A 157 10.70 10.42 -5.19
C LEU A 157 10.15 10.47 -6.63
N ASP A 158 10.88 9.92 -7.60
CA ASP A 158 10.44 9.81 -8.99
C ASP A 158 9.19 8.92 -9.12
N LEU A 159 9.21 7.71 -8.55
CA LEU A 159 8.08 6.79 -8.63
C LEU A 159 6.79 7.35 -8.00
N LEU A 160 6.91 8.03 -6.85
CA LEU A 160 5.76 8.52 -6.10
C LEU A 160 5.29 9.91 -6.54
N PHE A 161 6.18 10.88 -6.75
CA PHE A 161 5.76 12.25 -7.07
C PHE A 161 5.77 12.54 -8.57
N ALA A 162 6.74 11.98 -9.32
CA ALA A 162 6.85 12.27 -10.74
C ALA A 162 6.01 11.32 -11.60
N GLN A 163 5.88 10.04 -11.22
CA GLN A 163 5.19 9.04 -12.02
C GLN A 163 3.75 8.72 -11.58
N SER A 164 3.33 9.18 -10.40
CA SER A 164 1.94 9.03 -9.93
C SER A 164 1.32 10.32 -9.40
N ASP A 165 0.02 10.29 -9.15
CA ASP A 165 -0.75 11.41 -8.60
C ASP A 165 -0.58 11.58 -7.08
N THR A 166 0.34 10.84 -6.46
CA THR A 166 0.68 10.96 -5.04
C THR A 166 1.22 12.36 -4.76
N ALA A 167 0.57 13.06 -3.84
CA ALA A 167 0.91 14.44 -3.48
C ALA A 167 1.64 14.52 -2.14
N MET A 168 1.38 13.57 -1.24
CA MET A 168 2.03 13.44 0.06
C MET A 168 2.32 11.98 0.37
N THR A 169 3.37 11.73 1.16
CA THR A 169 3.75 10.40 1.61
C THR A 169 4.12 10.39 3.09
N VAL A 170 4.01 9.24 3.73
CA VAL A 170 4.60 8.99 5.04
C VAL A 170 5.63 7.87 4.93
N LEU A 171 6.88 8.19 5.24
CA LEU A 171 7.94 7.19 5.35
C LEU A 171 7.78 6.46 6.68
N SER A 172 7.54 5.16 6.60
CA SER A 172 7.31 4.29 7.74
C SER A 172 8.54 3.43 8.02
N ALA A 173 9.04 3.47 9.27
CA ALA A 173 10.16 2.66 9.69
C ALA A 173 9.89 1.14 9.50
N ILE A 174 10.94 0.39 9.18
CA ILE A 174 10.89 -1.05 8.92
C ILE A 174 11.42 -1.86 10.12
N PRO A 175 11.10 -3.17 10.25
CA PRO A 175 11.44 -3.95 11.44
C PRO A 175 12.88 -4.49 11.40
N ILE A 176 13.84 -3.66 10.97
CA ILE A 176 15.26 -4.01 10.89
C ILE A 176 16.01 -3.17 11.93
N PRO A 177 16.71 -3.80 12.90
CA PRO A 177 17.46 -3.06 13.91
C PRO A 177 18.78 -2.47 13.38
N GLU A 178 19.24 -1.41 14.02
CA GLU A 178 20.58 -0.85 13.79
C GLU A 178 21.71 -1.86 14.13
N PRO A 179 22.88 -1.78 13.47
CA PRO A 179 23.28 -0.84 12.40
C PRO A 179 22.92 -1.33 10.98
N ALA A 180 22.05 -2.34 10.88
CA ALA A 180 21.75 -3.02 9.63
C ALA A 180 20.54 -2.45 8.89
N ASN A 181 19.89 -1.43 9.46
CA ASN A 181 18.67 -0.83 8.96
C ASN A 181 18.94 0.00 7.69
N PRO A 182 18.43 -0.40 6.51
CA PRO A 182 18.59 0.36 5.26
C PRO A 182 17.62 1.55 5.14
N LEU A 183 16.81 1.81 6.17
CA LEU A 183 15.95 2.98 6.26
C LEU A 183 16.08 3.55 7.68
N ALA A 184 17.28 4.01 8.00
CA ALA A 184 17.54 4.72 9.25
C ALA A 184 16.84 6.09 9.23
N ILE A 185 16.73 6.74 10.39
CA ILE A 185 16.04 8.04 10.49
C ILE A 185 16.71 9.09 9.59
N GLU A 186 18.04 9.04 9.46
CA GLU A 186 18.81 9.94 8.59
C GLU A 186 18.49 9.75 7.11
N ASP A 187 18.20 8.51 6.67
CA ASP A 187 17.76 8.23 5.30
C ASP A 187 16.36 8.83 5.08
N MET A 188 15.47 8.66 6.04
CA MET A 188 14.11 9.20 5.97
C MET A 188 14.12 10.74 5.94
N GLU A 189 14.99 11.38 6.71
CA GLU A 189 15.19 12.84 6.70
C GLU A 189 15.79 13.35 5.39
N LEU A 190 16.67 12.57 4.74
CA LEU A 190 17.19 12.91 3.41
C LEU A 190 16.06 13.01 2.39
N ALA A 191 15.13 12.04 2.39
CA ALA A 191 13.97 12.07 1.50
C ALA A 191 13.05 13.26 1.76
N LEU A 192 12.81 13.59 3.03
CA LEU A 192 12.07 14.78 3.43
C LEU A 192 12.75 16.05 2.91
N ALA A 193 14.04 16.23 3.20
CA ALA A 193 14.78 17.42 2.80
C ALA A 193 14.83 17.60 1.27
N MET A 194 14.96 16.51 0.51
CA MET A 194 14.93 16.55 -0.95
C MET A 194 13.55 16.93 -1.50
N ALA A 195 12.48 16.39 -0.93
CA ALA A 195 11.12 16.76 -1.32
C ALA A 195 10.82 18.24 -1.04
N GLU A 196 11.25 18.75 0.12
CA GLU A 196 11.10 20.15 0.51
C GLU A 196 11.85 21.09 -0.43
N GLN A 197 13.07 20.73 -0.84
CA GLN A 197 13.84 21.50 -1.82
C GLN A 197 13.16 21.60 -3.19
N LEU A 198 12.45 20.55 -3.61
CA LEU A 198 11.80 20.50 -4.92
C LEU A 198 10.45 21.21 -4.94
N CYS A 199 9.66 21.04 -3.88
CA CYS A 199 8.26 21.43 -3.88
C CYS A 199 7.69 21.93 -2.54
N GLY A 200 8.56 22.41 -1.64
CA GLY A 200 8.16 22.99 -0.37
C GLY A 200 7.71 21.98 0.68
N ASP A 201 7.36 22.50 1.84
CA ASP A 201 7.11 21.74 3.05
C ASP A 201 5.84 20.87 2.96
N GLY A 202 5.80 19.81 3.78
CA GLY A 202 4.58 19.02 3.99
C GLY A 202 4.32 17.93 2.95
N ARG A 203 5.31 17.54 2.14
CA ARG A 203 5.15 16.41 1.19
C ARG A 203 5.53 15.05 1.74
N VAL A 204 6.39 15.02 2.76
CA VAL A 204 6.89 13.77 3.37
C VAL A 204 6.77 13.93 4.88
N LEU A 205 6.07 13.01 5.54
CA LEU A 205 6.08 12.87 7.00
C LEU A 205 6.84 11.61 7.41
N LEU A 206 7.28 11.55 8.68
CA LEU A 206 8.12 10.46 9.18
C LEU A 206 7.42 9.73 10.34
N HIS A 207 7.39 8.39 10.28
CA HIS A 207 7.07 7.59 11.47
C HIS A 207 8.33 7.13 12.19
N GLY A 208 8.35 7.28 13.51
CA GLY A 208 9.40 6.74 14.36
C GLY A 208 9.22 5.25 14.56
N GLY A 209 10.26 4.46 14.31
CA GLY A 209 10.26 3.03 14.59
C GLY A 209 10.44 2.74 16.08
N VAL A 210 9.63 1.84 16.64
CA VAL A 210 9.82 1.34 18.01
C VAL A 210 9.78 -0.18 17.99
N GLN A 211 10.75 -0.81 18.66
CA GLN A 211 10.84 -2.28 18.78
C GLN A 211 10.83 -2.66 20.27
N PRO A 212 9.69 -2.66 20.97
CA PRO A 212 9.64 -2.73 22.43
C PRO A 212 10.32 -3.96 23.06
N THR A 213 10.44 -5.05 22.29
CA THR A 213 11.05 -6.32 22.71
C THR A 213 12.55 -6.41 22.46
N MET A 214 13.15 -5.38 21.85
CA MET A 214 14.57 -5.37 21.49
C MET A 214 15.42 -4.58 22.48
N GLY A 215 16.63 -5.08 22.71
CA GLY A 215 17.62 -4.42 23.58
C GLY A 215 17.32 -4.58 25.08
N ALA A 216 17.90 -3.69 25.89
CA ALA A 216 17.65 -3.68 27.33
C ALA A 216 16.20 -3.23 27.62
N VAL A 217 15.60 -3.83 28.65
CA VAL A 217 14.23 -3.49 29.09
C VAL A 217 14.07 -1.98 29.24
N GLY A 218 13.06 -1.42 28.56
CA GLY A 218 12.74 0.01 28.60
C GLY A 218 13.61 0.91 27.71
N ALA A 219 14.74 0.43 27.19
CA ALA A 219 15.65 1.28 26.40
C ALA A 219 14.99 1.83 25.12
N GLN A 220 14.19 1.01 24.44
CA GLN A 220 13.45 1.43 23.24
C GLN A 220 12.38 2.46 23.57
N LEU A 221 11.69 2.31 24.70
CA LEU A 221 10.69 3.27 25.17
C LEU A 221 11.34 4.60 25.59
N ASP A 222 12.51 4.56 26.22
CA ASP A 222 13.29 5.76 26.57
C ASP A 222 13.86 6.46 25.33
N GLY A 223 14.16 5.70 24.27
CA GLY A 223 14.55 6.22 22.96
C GLY A 223 13.46 7.08 22.31
N MET A 224 12.17 6.81 22.55
CA MET A 224 11.06 7.56 21.95
C MET A 224 11.13 9.07 22.24
N ALA A 225 11.44 9.45 23.49
CA ALA A 225 11.56 10.86 23.88
C ALA A 225 12.76 11.56 23.23
N THR A 226 13.82 10.80 22.93
CA THR A 226 14.97 11.31 22.17
C THR A 226 14.57 11.49 20.70
N LEU A 227 13.87 10.52 20.12
CA LEU A 227 13.49 10.56 18.70
C LEU A 227 12.58 11.76 18.38
N VAL A 228 11.54 12.02 19.20
CA VAL A 228 10.63 13.16 18.98
C VAL A 228 11.32 14.50 19.26
N ARG A 229 12.30 14.54 20.16
CA ARG A 229 13.06 15.77 20.44
C ARG A 229 13.93 16.15 19.24
N ASP A 230 14.54 15.16 18.61
CA ASP A 230 15.59 15.37 17.61
C ASP A 230 15.05 15.34 16.17
N HIS A 231 13.88 14.74 15.93
CA HIS A 231 13.32 14.50 14.60
C HIS A 231 11.81 14.81 14.52
N PRO A 232 11.29 15.19 13.33
CA PRO A 232 9.87 15.57 13.15
C PRO A 232 8.96 14.33 13.00
N ILE A 233 8.86 13.54 14.08
CA ILE A 233 8.05 12.32 14.10
C ILE A 233 6.56 12.67 14.10
N ALA A 234 5.79 12.08 13.17
CA ALA A 234 4.35 12.27 13.01
C ALA A 234 3.50 11.13 13.60
N GLY A 235 4.11 9.98 13.88
CA GLY A 235 3.46 8.79 14.43
C GLY A 235 4.46 7.67 14.73
N TRP A 236 4.00 6.61 15.39
CA TRP A 236 4.85 5.49 15.81
C TRP A 236 4.59 4.24 14.99
N LYS A 237 5.63 3.71 14.36
CA LYS A 237 5.56 2.47 13.59
C LYS A 237 6.07 1.29 14.40
N VAL A 238 5.22 0.27 14.54
CA VAL A 238 5.55 -0.96 15.27
C VAL A 238 5.14 -2.22 14.53
N TYR A 239 5.82 -3.31 14.87
CA TYR A 239 5.56 -4.66 14.40
C TYR A 239 5.48 -5.56 15.65
N THR A 240 4.34 -6.21 15.84
CA THR A 240 4.11 -7.07 17.01
C THR A 240 4.69 -8.47 16.83
N HIS A 241 5.09 -8.83 15.62
CA HIS A 241 5.63 -10.14 15.25
C HIS A 241 7.11 -10.10 14.87
N ALA A 242 7.73 -8.91 14.81
CA ALA A 242 9.12 -8.74 14.42
C ALA A 242 9.67 -7.36 14.85
N PRO A 243 10.99 -7.19 14.96
CA PRO A 243 11.96 -8.25 15.20
C PRO A 243 11.89 -8.72 16.67
N GLY A 244 12.51 -9.86 16.97
CA GLY A 244 12.53 -10.43 18.31
C GLY A 244 11.26 -11.21 18.67
N PRO A 245 11.04 -11.53 19.96
CA PRO A 245 9.86 -12.27 20.39
C PRO A 245 8.57 -11.51 20.07
N GLY A 246 7.56 -12.23 19.59
CA GLY A 246 6.25 -11.65 19.33
C GLY A 246 5.54 -11.21 20.61
N TRP A 247 4.77 -10.13 20.53
CA TRP A 247 4.10 -9.47 21.64
C TRP A 247 2.70 -8.96 21.22
N TRP A 248 1.95 -8.38 22.17
CA TRP A 248 0.57 -7.91 21.94
C TRP A 248 0.39 -6.51 22.52
N LEU A 249 -0.41 -5.66 21.87
CA LEU A 249 -0.66 -4.29 22.30
C LEU A 249 -1.37 -4.21 23.66
N ASP A 250 -2.26 -5.17 23.95
CA ASP A 250 -3.06 -5.26 25.17
C ASP A 250 -2.48 -6.22 26.23
N ASP A 251 -1.32 -6.83 25.96
CA ASP A 251 -0.64 -7.82 26.81
C ASP A 251 -1.52 -9.00 27.28
N HIS A 252 -2.58 -9.37 26.53
CA HIS A 252 -3.53 -10.40 27.00
C HIS A 252 -2.91 -11.80 27.18
N ASP A 253 -1.85 -12.11 26.41
CA ASP A 253 -1.13 -13.37 26.49
C ASP A 253 0.01 -13.27 27.51
N ALA A 254 -0.18 -13.87 28.69
CA ALA A 254 0.81 -13.90 29.77
C ALA A 254 2.11 -14.65 29.43
N SER A 255 2.16 -15.40 28.32
CA SER A 255 3.37 -16.09 27.86
C SER A 255 4.23 -15.24 26.94
N ALA A 256 3.68 -14.16 26.37
CA ALA A 256 4.39 -13.19 25.55
C ALA A 256 5.07 -12.10 26.43
N PRO A 257 6.07 -11.38 25.90
CA PRO A 257 6.61 -10.20 26.58
C PRO A 257 5.50 -9.19 26.89
N GLN A 258 5.45 -8.76 28.15
CA GLN A 258 4.46 -7.80 28.67
C GLN A 258 4.99 -6.38 28.44
N VAL A 259 4.86 -5.88 27.21
CA VAL A 259 5.46 -4.62 26.77
C VAL A 259 4.46 -3.68 26.11
N GLY A 260 3.27 -4.16 25.73
CA GLY A 260 2.30 -3.39 24.96
C GLY A 260 1.68 -2.25 25.75
N THR A 261 1.21 -2.53 26.96
CA THR A 261 0.62 -1.53 27.85
C THR A 261 1.61 -0.41 28.18
N ASP A 262 2.87 -0.79 28.46
CA ASP A 262 3.93 0.18 28.75
C ASP A 262 4.32 1.01 27.52
N PHE A 263 4.32 0.40 26.33
CA PHE A 263 4.49 1.10 25.07
C PHE A 263 3.38 2.12 24.83
N LEU A 264 2.10 1.73 24.93
CA LEU A 264 0.96 2.62 24.73
C LEU A 264 0.91 3.76 25.76
N ARG A 265 1.25 3.47 27.02
CA ARG A 265 1.44 4.49 28.05
C ARG A 265 2.53 5.49 27.64
N ARG A 266 3.68 5.02 27.14
CA ARG A 266 4.77 5.89 26.70
C ARG A 266 4.37 6.72 25.46
N VAL A 267 3.57 6.18 24.55
CA VAL A 267 2.98 6.94 23.42
C VAL A 267 2.12 8.09 23.94
N ALA A 268 1.22 7.83 24.90
CA ALA A 268 0.37 8.88 25.48
C ALA A 268 1.15 9.98 26.20
N GLU A 269 2.26 9.62 26.85
CA GLU A 269 3.18 10.54 27.57
C GLU A 269 4.05 11.38 26.63
N THR A 270 4.56 10.78 25.55
CA THR A 270 5.59 11.39 24.69
C THR A 270 4.97 12.09 23.48
N GLY A 271 3.86 11.57 22.95
CA GLY A 271 3.36 11.91 21.62
C GLY A 271 4.32 11.48 20.50
N PRO A 272 3.94 11.59 19.22
CA PRO A 272 2.57 11.77 18.72
C PRO A 272 1.65 10.65 19.17
N ARG A 273 0.35 10.92 19.32
CA ARG A 273 -0.64 9.95 19.81
C ARG A 273 -1.22 9.10 18.69
N MET A 274 -0.34 8.53 17.88
CA MET A 274 -0.70 7.70 16.74
C MET A 274 0.21 6.48 16.70
N VAL A 275 -0.40 5.31 16.59
CA VAL A 275 0.30 4.02 16.47
C VAL A 275 -0.10 3.37 15.15
N CYS A 276 0.87 3.28 14.26
CA CYS A 276 0.79 2.56 13.00
C CYS A 276 1.35 1.15 13.21
N VAL A 277 0.47 0.16 13.30
CA VAL A 277 0.83 -1.22 13.67
C VAL A 277 0.59 -2.16 12.51
N HIS A 278 1.59 -3.00 12.21
CA HIS A 278 1.43 -4.05 11.21
C HIS A 278 0.54 -5.18 11.75
N LYS A 279 -0.70 -5.28 11.24
CA LYS A 279 -1.62 -6.39 11.54
C LYS A 279 -2.35 -6.85 10.26
N GLY A 280 -1.88 -7.95 9.69
CA GLY A 280 -2.25 -8.45 8.38
C GLY A 280 -1.01 -9.03 7.71
N LEU A 281 -1.14 -9.61 6.52
CA LEU A 281 -0.05 -10.24 5.76
C LEU A 281 0.92 -11.02 6.66
N SER A 282 0.37 -11.79 7.59
CA SER A 282 1.07 -12.23 8.79
C SER A 282 2.21 -13.22 8.57
N GLY A 283 2.32 -13.78 7.36
CA GLY A 283 3.17 -14.96 7.11
C GLY A 283 2.80 -16.17 7.97
N GLY A 284 1.62 -16.17 8.60
CA GLY A 284 1.19 -17.18 9.58
C GLY A 284 1.55 -16.88 11.04
N SER A 285 2.15 -15.73 11.35
CA SER A 285 2.43 -15.31 12.73
C SER A 285 1.15 -14.95 13.48
N GLU A 286 0.98 -15.52 14.68
CA GLU A 286 -0.16 -15.19 15.54
C GLU A 286 -0.09 -13.74 16.04
N ASN A 287 1.10 -13.23 16.37
CA ASN A 287 1.24 -11.87 16.90
C ASN A 287 0.93 -10.76 15.88
N ALA A 288 0.90 -11.08 14.57
CA ALA A 288 0.43 -10.18 13.52
C ALA A 288 -1.11 -10.15 13.41
N SER A 289 -1.83 -10.97 14.19
CA SER A 289 -3.29 -10.95 14.25
C SER A 289 -3.81 -9.65 14.88
N PRO A 290 -4.86 -9.01 14.33
CA PRO A 290 -5.42 -7.76 14.84
C PRO A 290 -6.31 -7.92 16.09
N VAL A 291 -6.32 -9.09 16.73
CA VAL A 291 -7.26 -9.43 17.82
C VAL A 291 -7.11 -8.53 19.06
N ASP A 292 -5.93 -7.97 19.27
CA ASP A 292 -5.57 -7.05 20.35
C ASP A 292 -5.89 -5.57 20.03
N ILE A 293 -6.28 -5.23 18.80
CA ILE A 293 -6.54 -3.84 18.40
C ILE A 293 -7.75 -3.25 19.12
N GLY A 294 -8.89 -3.95 19.13
CA GLY A 294 -10.10 -3.47 19.81
C GLY A 294 -9.87 -3.21 21.31
N PRO A 295 -9.34 -4.18 22.08
CA PRO A 295 -8.99 -3.97 23.48
C PRO A 295 -8.01 -2.81 23.71
N ALA A 296 -6.94 -2.71 22.91
CA ALA A 296 -5.97 -1.62 23.01
C ALA A 296 -6.60 -0.25 22.73
N ALA A 297 -7.37 -0.13 21.64
CA ALA A 297 -8.08 1.08 21.27
C ALA A 297 -9.09 1.52 22.33
N LYS A 298 -9.79 0.55 22.95
CA LYS A 298 -10.73 0.81 24.04
C LYS A 298 -10.06 1.33 25.30
N ALA A 299 -8.88 0.81 25.63
CA ALA A 299 -8.10 1.22 26.79
C ALA A 299 -7.45 2.61 26.59
N HIS A 300 -7.13 2.96 25.34
CA HIS A 300 -6.45 4.20 24.97
C HIS A 300 -7.25 5.00 23.93
N PRO A 301 -8.42 5.56 24.30
CA PRO A 301 -9.27 6.31 23.36
C PRO A 301 -8.64 7.62 22.87
N ASP A 302 -7.52 8.05 23.47
CA ASP A 302 -6.75 9.23 23.08
C ASP A 302 -5.59 8.94 22.12
N ILE A 303 -5.42 7.69 21.70
CA ILE A 303 -4.43 7.24 20.71
C ILE A 303 -5.19 6.76 19.48
N ASP A 304 -4.80 7.24 18.30
CA ASP A 304 -5.28 6.70 17.03
C ASP A 304 -4.46 5.47 16.61
N PHE A 305 -5.14 4.39 16.22
CA PHE A 305 -4.53 3.15 15.76
C PHE A 305 -4.72 2.99 14.26
N VAL A 306 -3.63 3.02 13.49
CA VAL A 306 -3.63 2.77 12.05
C VAL A 306 -3.19 1.33 11.81
N VAL A 307 -4.13 0.51 11.34
CA VAL A 307 -3.94 -0.94 11.18
C VAL A 307 -3.47 -1.22 9.76
N TYR A 308 -2.14 -1.33 9.58
CA TYR A 308 -1.55 -1.60 8.27
C TYR A 308 -2.00 -2.97 7.76
N HIS A 309 -2.44 -2.98 6.51
CA HIS A 309 -3.09 -4.11 5.83
C HIS A 309 -4.48 -4.49 6.35
N SER A 310 -5.07 -3.75 7.29
CA SER A 310 -6.46 -3.93 7.72
C SER A 310 -6.83 -5.34 8.24
N GLY A 311 -5.86 -6.13 8.72
CA GLY A 311 -6.05 -7.52 9.13
C GLY A 311 -6.10 -8.54 7.97
N TYR A 312 -5.95 -8.08 6.73
CA TYR A 312 -6.04 -8.89 5.51
C TYR A 312 -4.94 -9.95 5.45
N GLU A 313 -5.22 -11.10 4.83
CA GLU A 313 -4.28 -12.20 4.69
C GLU A 313 -4.23 -12.70 3.24
N SER A 314 -3.03 -12.76 2.67
CA SER A 314 -2.87 -13.33 1.33
C SER A 314 -3.28 -14.80 1.29
N GLY A 315 -3.97 -15.21 0.22
CA GLY A 315 -4.37 -16.60 0.01
C GLY A 315 -5.56 -17.08 0.84
N THR A 316 -6.17 -16.23 1.66
CA THR A 316 -7.48 -16.48 2.26
C THR A 316 -8.55 -15.74 1.45
N PRO A 317 -9.53 -16.45 0.86
CA PRO A 317 -10.64 -15.79 0.18
C PRO A 317 -11.45 -14.93 1.15
N GLU A 318 -11.71 -13.69 0.76
CA GLU A 318 -12.60 -12.78 1.48
C GLU A 318 -14.05 -12.95 0.99
N GLY A 319 -15.00 -12.69 1.89
CA GLY A 319 -16.43 -12.84 1.64
C GLY A 319 -17.28 -11.99 2.59
N PRO A 320 -18.58 -12.29 2.73
CA PRO A 320 -19.47 -11.67 3.70
C PRO A 320 -18.88 -11.72 5.11
N TYR A 321 -19.17 -10.72 5.94
CA TYR A 321 -18.62 -10.65 7.31
C TYR A 321 -19.00 -11.88 8.12
N ALA A 322 -17.99 -12.56 8.66
CA ALA A 322 -18.13 -13.67 9.58
C ALA A 322 -17.25 -13.42 10.82
N PRO A 323 -17.83 -13.07 11.99
CA PRO A 323 -17.06 -12.68 13.19
C PRO A 323 -16.15 -13.80 13.73
N THR A 324 -16.40 -15.04 13.35
CA THR A 324 -15.60 -16.22 13.73
C THR A 324 -14.59 -16.63 12.65
N ALA A 325 -14.40 -15.83 11.60
CA ALA A 325 -13.45 -16.14 10.55
C ALA A 325 -12.04 -16.23 11.14
N PRO A 326 -11.30 -17.33 10.87
CA PRO A 326 -10.00 -17.56 11.50
C PRO A 326 -8.89 -16.68 10.91
N ARG A 327 -9.11 -16.05 9.75
CA ARG A 327 -8.16 -15.20 9.03
C ARG A 327 -8.90 -14.13 8.22
N GLY A 328 -8.15 -13.14 7.74
CA GLY A 328 -8.69 -12.03 6.94
C GLY A 328 -9.15 -10.85 7.78
N VAL A 329 -9.73 -9.87 7.09
CA VAL A 329 -10.15 -8.57 7.63
C VAL A 329 -11.20 -8.73 8.74
N ASP A 330 -11.99 -9.79 8.69
CA ASP A 330 -13.03 -10.09 9.69
C ASP A 330 -12.49 -10.18 11.12
N ARG A 331 -11.21 -10.57 11.32
CA ARG A 331 -10.60 -10.58 12.65
C ARG A 331 -10.45 -9.19 13.25
N LEU A 332 -10.08 -8.20 12.42
CA LEU A 332 -10.00 -6.81 12.85
C LEU A 332 -11.39 -6.35 13.26
N LEU A 333 -12.38 -6.54 12.39
CA LEU A 333 -13.76 -6.12 12.63
C LEU A 333 -14.36 -6.79 13.87
N ALA A 334 -14.12 -8.08 14.06
CA ALA A 334 -14.57 -8.81 15.24
C ALA A 334 -13.89 -8.31 16.52
N SER A 335 -12.60 -7.95 16.48
CA SER A 335 -11.89 -7.35 17.61
C SER A 335 -12.54 -6.01 18.01
N LEU A 336 -12.85 -5.15 17.03
CA LEU A 336 -13.52 -3.87 17.26
C LEU A 336 -14.93 -4.05 17.81
N GLU A 337 -15.74 -4.92 17.21
CA GLU A 337 -17.10 -5.20 17.64
C GLU A 337 -17.14 -5.71 19.09
N GLN A 338 -16.25 -6.65 19.45
CA GLN A 338 -16.17 -7.22 20.80
C GLN A 338 -15.74 -6.19 21.85
N ALA A 339 -14.86 -5.26 21.48
CA ALA A 339 -14.43 -4.16 22.35
C ALA A 339 -15.43 -2.99 22.39
N GLY A 340 -16.45 -3.02 21.53
CA GLY A 340 -17.43 -1.95 21.38
C GLY A 340 -16.81 -0.68 20.80
N ILE A 341 -15.91 -0.83 19.83
CA ILE A 341 -15.39 0.25 18.98
C ILE A 341 -16.28 0.36 17.74
N GLY A 342 -16.99 1.47 17.61
CA GLY A 342 -17.90 1.77 16.52
C GLY A 342 -17.27 2.62 15.39
N PRO A 343 -18.07 2.91 14.34
CA PRO A 343 -17.63 3.75 13.24
C PRO A 343 -17.18 5.14 13.70
N GLY A 344 -16.10 5.66 13.12
CA GLY A 344 -15.59 7.00 13.41
C GLY A 344 -14.79 7.13 14.72
N GLU A 345 -14.57 6.05 15.48
CA GLU A 345 -13.70 6.06 16.67
C GLU A 345 -12.21 5.98 16.29
N ASN A 346 -11.32 5.68 17.22
CA ASN A 346 -9.86 5.85 17.12
C ASN A 346 -9.12 4.71 16.39
N VAL A 347 -9.76 4.02 15.45
CA VAL A 347 -9.13 2.95 14.66
C VAL A 347 -9.32 3.21 13.16
N TYR A 348 -8.24 3.11 12.41
CA TYR A 348 -8.18 3.30 10.96
C TYR A 348 -7.73 2.03 10.28
N ALA A 349 -8.43 1.65 9.21
CA ALA A 349 -8.01 0.61 8.29
C ALA A 349 -7.13 1.21 7.19
N GLU A 350 -5.94 0.67 7.00
CA GLU A 350 -5.02 1.08 5.95
C GLU A 350 -5.01 0.04 4.81
N LEU A 351 -5.02 0.52 3.56
CA LEU A 351 -5.22 -0.32 2.38
C LEU A 351 -3.94 -0.93 1.79
N GLY A 352 -2.80 -0.29 1.82
CA GLY A 352 -1.47 -0.80 1.48
C GLY A 352 -1.43 -1.86 0.37
N SER A 353 -0.67 -2.91 0.65
CA SER A 353 -0.64 -4.15 -0.14
C SER A 353 -1.99 -4.90 -0.18
N THR A 354 -2.96 -4.56 0.68
CA THR A 354 -4.31 -5.13 0.62
C THR A 354 -5.02 -4.73 -0.68
N TRP A 355 -4.95 -3.45 -1.08
CA TRP A 355 -5.52 -3.01 -2.35
C TRP A 355 -4.81 -3.63 -3.57
N TRP A 356 -3.47 -3.64 -3.57
CA TRP A 356 -2.67 -4.30 -4.62
C TRP A 356 -3.11 -5.75 -4.89
N LEU A 357 -3.43 -6.49 -3.83
CA LEU A 357 -3.86 -7.89 -3.92
C LEU A 357 -5.33 -8.03 -4.33
N LEU A 358 -6.19 -7.11 -3.89
CA LEU A 358 -7.64 -7.16 -4.13
C LEU A 358 -8.05 -6.64 -5.51
N MET A 359 -7.34 -5.67 -6.10
CA MET A 359 -7.76 -5.03 -7.37
C MET A 359 -7.84 -6.01 -8.56
N ARG A 360 -7.32 -7.24 -8.41
CA ARG A 360 -7.41 -8.31 -9.41
C ARG A 360 -8.72 -9.10 -9.37
N ASP A 361 -9.39 -9.10 -8.22
CA ASP A 361 -10.66 -9.81 -7.97
C ASP A 361 -11.70 -8.83 -7.42
N THR A 362 -12.53 -8.32 -8.31
CA THR A 362 -13.49 -7.25 -8.01
C THR A 362 -14.53 -7.65 -6.95
N THR A 363 -14.80 -8.94 -6.78
CA THR A 363 -15.76 -9.42 -5.78
C THR A 363 -15.15 -9.45 -4.38
N GLN A 364 -13.91 -9.93 -4.26
CA GLN A 364 -13.20 -9.87 -2.99
C GLN A 364 -12.92 -8.43 -2.58
N ALA A 365 -12.53 -7.57 -3.52
CA ALA A 365 -12.36 -6.13 -3.28
C ALA A 365 -13.65 -5.49 -2.74
N ALA A 366 -14.80 -5.83 -3.33
CA ALA A 366 -16.09 -5.32 -2.89
C ALA A 366 -16.47 -5.79 -1.47
N HIS A 367 -16.19 -7.05 -1.13
CA HIS A 367 -16.39 -7.55 0.23
C HIS A 367 -15.49 -6.85 1.24
N VAL A 368 -14.20 -6.71 0.98
CA VAL A 368 -13.28 -6.06 1.93
C VAL A 368 -13.64 -4.60 2.14
N LEU A 369 -13.73 -3.81 1.06
CA LEU A 369 -14.05 -2.39 1.17
C LEU A 369 -15.45 -2.16 1.75
N GLY A 370 -16.43 -2.97 1.36
CA GLY A 370 -17.79 -2.91 1.90
C GLY A 370 -17.86 -3.20 3.40
N LYS A 371 -17.13 -4.22 3.87
CA LYS A 371 -17.03 -4.55 5.30
C LYS A 371 -16.34 -3.45 6.10
N LEU A 372 -15.21 -2.94 5.60
CA LEU A 372 -14.49 -1.83 6.24
C LEU A 372 -15.39 -0.60 6.37
N LEU A 373 -16.06 -0.19 5.28
CA LEU A 373 -16.98 0.95 5.29
C LEU A 373 -18.14 0.76 6.26
N ALA A 374 -18.72 -0.44 6.32
CA ALA A 374 -19.85 -0.72 7.21
C ALA A 374 -19.47 -0.66 8.71
N HIS A 375 -18.26 -1.07 9.08
CA HIS A 375 -17.86 -1.20 10.49
C HIS A 375 -17.05 0.00 11.01
N LEU A 376 -16.23 0.62 10.15
CA LEU A 376 -15.37 1.75 10.52
C LEU A 376 -15.93 3.09 10.07
N GLY A 377 -16.80 3.10 9.06
CA GLY A 377 -17.28 4.31 8.41
C GLY A 377 -16.29 4.89 7.39
N PRO A 378 -16.73 5.86 6.58
CA PRO A 378 -15.94 6.41 5.48
C PRO A 378 -14.75 7.28 5.95
N ASP A 379 -14.74 7.72 7.21
CA ASP A 379 -13.70 8.62 7.76
C ASP A 379 -12.53 7.86 8.41
N ARG A 380 -12.54 6.52 8.35
CA ARG A 380 -11.62 5.63 9.08
C ARG A 380 -10.95 4.59 8.19
N ILE A 381 -10.82 4.91 6.91
CA ILE A 381 -10.08 4.12 5.93
C ILE A 381 -9.08 5.05 5.26
N VAL A 382 -7.80 4.70 5.25
CA VAL A 382 -6.72 5.52 4.70
C VAL A 382 -5.98 4.80 3.58
N TRP A 383 -5.58 5.57 2.58
CA TRP A 383 -4.79 5.10 1.46
C TRP A 383 -3.33 4.89 1.85
N GLY A 384 -2.77 3.77 1.41
CA GLY A 384 -1.35 3.55 1.37
C GLY A 384 -1.00 2.53 0.30
N THR A 385 0.26 2.48 -0.12
CA THR A 385 0.74 1.49 -1.11
C THR A 385 1.72 0.48 -0.51
N ASP A 386 2.01 0.65 0.77
CA ASP A 386 3.02 -0.02 1.57
C ASP A 386 4.47 0.27 1.14
N SER A 387 4.77 0.08 -0.13
CA SER A 387 6.13 0.14 -0.65
C SER A 387 6.21 0.42 -2.14
N LEU A 388 7.37 0.91 -2.56
CA LEU A 388 7.72 1.02 -3.97
C LEU A 388 7.97 -0.33 -4.66
N TRP A 389 7.82 -1.47 -3.98
CA TRP A 389 8.00 -2.81 -4.57
C TRP A 389 7.05 -3.08 -5.74
N TYR A 390 5.95 -2.34 -5.84
CA TYR A 390 5.01 -2.41 -6.96
C TYR A 390 5.32 -1.39 -8.07
N GLY A 391 6.40 -0.63 -7.95
CA GLY A 391 6.72 0.49 -8.83
C GLY A 391 5.85 1.70 -8.54
N SER A 392 5.66 2.57 -9.54
CA SER A 392 4.80 3.75 -9.38
C SER A 392 3.37 3.31 -9.04
N PRO A 393 2.70 3.89 -8.03
CA PRO A 393 1.36 3.46 -7.63
C PRO A 393 0.24 3.96 -8.54
N GLN A 394 0.56 4.60 -9.67
CA GLN A 394 -0.44 5.23 -10.53
C GLN A 394 -1.55 4.27 -10.99
N ASP A 395 -1.20 3.03 -11.32
CA ASP A 395 -2.18 2.03 -11.73
C ASP A 395 -3.11 1.60 -10.59
N GLN A 396 -2.59 1.54 -9.36
CA GLN A 396 -3.38 1.27 -8.17
C GLN A 396 -4.36 2.41 -7.88
N ILE A 397 -3.92 3.67 -8.01
CA ILE A 397 -4.76 4.87 -7.85
C ILE A 397 -5.88 4.88 -8.91
N GLN A 398 -5.52 4.66 -10.18
CA GLN A 398 -6.49 4.60 -11.29
C GLN A 398 -7.51 3.47 -11.10
N ALA A 399 -7.06 2.28 -10.69
CA ALA A 399 -7.95 1.17 -10.38
C ALA A 399 -8.90 1.53 -9.24
N PHE A 400 -8.43 2.19 -8.18
CA PHE A 400 -9.27 2.56 -7.04
C PHE A 400 -10.30 3.63 -7.41
N ARG A 401 -9.91 4.63 -8.20
CA ARG A 401 -10.81 5.66 -8.75
C ARG A 401 -11.96 5.05 -9.54
N ALA A 402 -11.65 4.10 -10.42
CA ALA A 402 -12.65 3.43 -11.23
C ALA A 402 -13.47 2.38 -10.44
N PHE A 403 -12.96 1.84 -9.33
CA PHE A 403 -13.63 0.72 -8.66
C PHE A 403 -15.00 1.06 -8.07
N GLU A 404 -15.96 0.16 -8.22
CA GLU A 404 -17.29 0.27 -7.62
C GLU A 404 -17.75 -1.04 -6.99
N ILE A 405 -18.48 -0.93 -5.88
CA ILE A 405 -19.25 -2.04 -5.29
C ILE A 405 -20.59 -2.08 -6.02
N LEU A 406 -20.94 -3.22 -6.64
CA LEU A 406 -22.18 -3.32 -7.41
C LEU A 406 -23.42 -3.26 -6.50
N PRO A 407 -24.54 -2.64 -6.94
CA PRO A 407 -25.73 -2.43 -6.10
C PRO A 407 -26.28 -3.70 -5.46
N GLU A 408 -26.23 -4.83 -6.16
CA GLU A 408 -26.68 -6.12 -5.63
C GLU A 408 -25.91 -6.53 -4.37
N LEU A 409 -24.59 -6.33 -4.35
CA LEU A 409 -23.77 -6.65 -3.17
C LEU A 409 -24.01 -5.66 -2.03
N GLN A 410 -24.27 -4.38 -2.37
CA GLN A 410 -24.68 -3.36 -1.40
C GLN A 410 -26.00 -3.74 -0.72
N GLU A 411 -27.01 -4.16 -1.48
CA GLU A 411 -28.33 -4.53 -0.98
C GLU A 411 -28.28 -5.80 -0.11
N VAL A 412 -27.56 -6.83 -0.55
CA VAL A 412 -27.51 -8.13 0.15
C VAL A 412 -26.74 -8.05 1.46
N HIS A 413 -25.66 -7.27 1.52
CA HIS A 413 -24.77 -7.22 2.68
C HIS A 413 -24.81 -5.91 3.46
N GLY A 414 -25.58 -4.92 3.02
CA GLY A 414 -25.63 -3.59 3.63
C GLY A 414 -24.35 -2.79 3.42
N TYR A 415 -23.56 -3.09 2.37
CA TYR A 415 -22.32 -2.37 2.12
C TYR A 415 -22.60 -0.95 1.61
N PRO A 416 -21.97 0.08 2.20
CA PRO A 416 -22.04 1.43 1.66
C PRO A 416 -21.44 1.51 0.25
N ALA A 417 -22.00 2.38 -0.58
CA ALA A 417 -21.46 2.68 -1.90
C ALA A 417 -20.10 3.40 -1.79
N LEU A 418 -19.16 3.06 -2.68
CA LEU A 418 -17.88 3.75 -2.81
C LEU A 418 -18.06 5.01 -3.69
N THR A 419 -18.76 6.00 -3.16
CA THR A 419 -19.06 7.26 -3.87
C THR A 419 -17.79 8.09 -4.12
N PRO A 420 -17.81 9.09 -5.04
CA PRO A 420 -16.68 10.00 -5.23
C PRO A 420 -16.24 10.71 -3.94
N GLU A 421 -17.17 11.04 -3.04
CA GLU A 421 -16.84 11.62 -1.73
C GLU A 421 -16.08 10.64 -0.84
N VAL A 422 -16.53 9.38 -0.77
CA VAL A 422 -15.85 8.34 0.01
C VAL A 422 -14.46 8.05 -0.56
N LYS A 423 -14.31 8.01 -1.89
CA LYS A 423 -13.00 7.82 -2.55
C LYS A 423 -12.03 8.96 -2.22
N ARG A 424 -12.49 10.22 -2.28
CA ARG A 424 -11.70 11.40 -1.90
C ARG A 424 -11.22 11.35 -0.46
N LYS A 425 -12.10 10.92 0.46
CA LYS A 425 -11.76 10.70 1.86
C LYS A 425 -10.67 9.67 2.04
N ILE A 426 -10.83 8.50 1.42
CA ILE A 426 -9.87 7.40 1.52
C ILE A 426 -8.52 7.79 0.92
N LEU A 427 -8.52 8.41 -0.26
CA LEU A 427 -7.31 8.79 -0.98
C LEU A 427 -6.49 9.87 -0.26
N GLY A 428 -7.12 10.80 0.48
CA GLY A 428 -6.34 11.87 1.10
C GLY A 428 -6.96 12.56 2.32
N GLU A 429 -8.26 12.89 2.32
CA GLU A 429 -8.82 13.76 3.37
C GLU A 429 -8.77 13.13 4.76
N ASN A 430 -8.97 11.80 4.84
CA ASN A 430 -8.85 11.07 6.11
C ASN A 430 -7.44 11.15 6.67
N ALA A 431 -6.42 11.05 5.81
CA ALA A 431 -5.02 11.15 6.21
C ALA A 431 -4.69 12.60 6.65
N LEU A 432 -5.13 13.62 5.92
CA LEU A 432 -4.96 15.02 6.34
C LEU A 432 -5.51 15.27 7.75
N ALA A 433 -6.73 14.79 8.01
CA ALA A 433 -7.37 14.91 9.31
C ALA A 433 -6.64 14.12 10.41
N LEU A 434 -6.23 12.89 10.10
CA LEU A 434 -5.50 12.01 11.02
C LEU A 434 -4.14 12.59 11.44
N TYR A 435 -3.36 13.11 10.49
CA TYR A 435 -2.05 13.70 10.76
C TYR A 435 -2.11 15.16 11.23
N GLY A 436 -3.30 15.80 11.18
CA GLY A 436 -3.46 17.19 11.58
C GLY A 436 -2.69 18.15 10.68
N VAL A 437 -2.60 17.85 9.39
CA VAL A 437 -1.85 18.62 8.39
C VAL A 437 -2.78 19.12 7.28
N ASP A 438 -2.41 20.25 6.67
CA ASP A 438 -3.07 20.74 5.47
C ASP A 438 -2.47 20.08 4.23
N ALA A 439 -3.21 20.15 3.11
CA ALA A 439 -2.64 19.79 1.80
C ALA A 439 -1.37 20.63 1.53
N PRO A 440 -0.35 20.04 0.89
CA PRO A 440 0.97 20.67 0.76
C PRO A 440 0.83 22.00 0.02
N GLY A 441 1.36 23.05 0.64
CA GLY A 441 1.35 24.42 0.12
C GLY A 441 2.75 24.83 -0.31
N GLY A 442 2.87 25.55 -1.43
CA GLY A 442 4.14 26.10 -1.91
C GLY A 442 4.39 25.82 -3.39
N PRO A 443 5.14 26.70 -4.09
CA PRO A 443 5.47 26.47 -5.49
C PRO A 443 6.49 25.34 -5.61
N CYS A 444 6.24 24.40 -6.51
CA CYS A 444 7.30 23.55 -7.03
C CYS A 444 8.31 24.38 -7.84
N THR A 445 9.55 23.88 -7.89
CA THR A 445 10.60 24.43 -8.79
C THR A 445 10.27 24.25 -10.27
N PHE A 446 9.23 23.48 -10.58
CA PHE A 446 8.66 23.24 -11.90
C PHE A 446 7.14 23.49 -11.89
N THR A 447 6.59 23.76 -13.07
CA THR A 447 5.15 23.92 -13.31
C THR A 447 4.45 22.58 -13.52
N ALA A 448 3.13 22.56 -13.36
CA ALA A 448 2.32 21.38 -13.69
C ALA A 448 2.48 20.95 -15.17
N ASP A 449 2.62 21.91 -16.08
CA ASP A 449 2.84 21.65 -17.51
C ASP A 449 4.21 21.02 -17.78
N GLU A 450 5.26 21.47 -17.08
CA GLU A 450 6.60 20.87 -17.16
C GLU A 450 6.61 19.46 -16.59
N LEU A 451 5.91 19.21 -15.48
CA LEU A 451 5.76 17.86 -14.94
C LEU A 451 4.98 16.96 -15.91
N ALA A 452 3.89 17.46 -16.50
CA ALA A 452 3.11 16.72 -17.48
C ALA A 452 3.93 16.41 -18.74
N GLU A 453 4.80 17.32 -19.19
CA GLU A 453 5.74 17.07 -20.28
C GLU A 453 6.81 16.05 -19.89
N ALA A 454 7.36 16.13 -18.68
CA ALA A 454 8.28 15.13 -18.15
C ALA A 454 7.63 13.73 -18.15
N ARG A 455 6.39 13.60 -17.68
CA ARG A 455 5.60 12.36 -17.70
C ARG A 455 5.35 11.85 -19.13
N ARG A 456 5.20 12.73 -20.12
CA ARG A 456 5.08 12.32 -21.53
C ARG A 456 6.40 11.80 -22.10
N MET A 457 7.52 12.44 -21.75
CA MET A 457 8.86 12.04 -22.21
C MET A 457 9.38 10.78 -21.50
N GLN A 458 9.05 10.64 -20.22
CA GLN A 458 9.36 9.51 -19.34
C GLN A 458 8.05 8.97 -18.74
N PRO A 459 7.28 8.18 -19.51
CA PRO A 459 6.05 7.59 -19.01
C PRO A 459 6.34 6.69 -17.82
N ALA A 460 5.37 6.61 -16.89
CA ALA A 460 5.47 5.80 -15.70
C ALA A 460 5.97 4.39 -16.00
N SER A 461 6.88 3.92 -15.16
CA SER A 461 7.38 2.56 -15.19
C SER A 461 6.27 1.61 -14.76
N TRP A 462 5.90 0.70 -15.67
CA TRP A 462 4.96 -0.39 -15.39
C TRP A 462 5.66 -1.62 -14.80
N HIS A 463 6.92 -1.45 -14.37
CA HIS A 463 7.69 -2.51 -13.75
C HIS A 463 7.33 -2.65 -12.27
N THR A 464 7.12 -3.88 -11.84
CA THR A 464 7.18 -4.25 -10.43
C THR A 464 8.62 -4.56 -10.04
N TYR A 465 8.99 -4.20 -8.82
CA TYR A 465 10.35 -4.22 -8.31
C TYR A 465 10.58 -5.27 -7.21
N GLY A 466 9.51 -5.70 -6.53
CA GLY A 466 9.56 -6.72 -5.49
C GLY A 466 9.63 -8.16 -6.02
N PRO A 467 9.88 -9.15 -5.14
CA PRO A 467 10.02 -10.55 -5.55
C PRO A 467 8.82 -11.06 -6.34
N SER A 468 9.11 -11.71 -7.47
CA SER A 468 8.11 -12.27 -8.40
C SER A 468 7.91 -13.77 -8.22
N THR A 469 8.80 -14.44 -7.47
CA THR A 469 8.74 -15.88 -7.21
C THR A 469 8.98 -16.21 -5.73
N SER A 470 8.51 -17.37 -5.28
CA SER A 470 8.81 -17.87 -3.93
C SER A 470 10.31 -18.03 -3.68
N ARG A 471 11.12 -18.25 -4.73
CA ARG A 471 12.57 -18.36 -4.64
C ARG A 471 13.22 -17.00 -4.38
N GLU A 472 12.80 -15.97 -5.12
CA GLU A 472 13.25 -14.59 -4.88
C GLU A 472 12.83 -14.12 -3.50
N LEU A 473 11.59 -14.44 -3.07
CA LEU A 473 11.13 -14.15 -1.72
C LEU A 473 11.95 -14.89 -0.66
N ALA A 474 12.26 -16.17 -0.86
CA ALA A 474 13.10 -16.91 0.10
C ALA A 474 14.53 -16.36 0.16
N ALA A 475 15.08 -15.88 -0.97
CA ALA A 475 16.37 -15.22 -1.00
C ALA A 475 16.32 -13.88 -0.23
N LEU A 476 15.24 -13.12 -0.42
CA LEU A 476 14.92 -11.92 0.33
C LEU A 476 14.92 -12.21 1.84
N LEU A 477 14.03 -13.09 2.30
CA LEU A 477 13.88 -13.44 3.73
C LEU A 477 15.15 -14.07 4.33
N GLY A 478 15.85 -14.93 3.57
CA GLY A 478 17.08 -15.59 4.02
C GLY A 478 18.26 -14.64 4.20
N SER A 479 18.29 -13.53 3.47
CA SER A 479 19.30 -12.48 3.65
C SER A 479 18.99 -11.53 4.82
N HIS A 480 17.73 -11.48 5.28
CA HIS A 480 17.30 -10.64 6.40
C HIS A 480 17.73 -11.16 7.77
N GLY A 481 18.14 -12.43 7.92
CA GLY A 481 18.66 -12.98 9.18
C GLY A 481 17.79 -12.81 10.44
N ALA A 482 16.55 -12.28 10.31
CA ALA A 482 15.78 -11.74 11.44
C ALA A 482 14.25 -11.89 11.31
N LEU A 483 13.74 -12.61 10.29
CA LEU A 483 12.31 -12.91 10.12
C LEU A 483 11.98 -14.41 10.22
N ALA A 484 12.89 -15.21 10.81
CA ALA A 484 12.70 -16.63 11.06
C ALA A 484 12.44 -16.92 12.54
#